data_AF-A0ABD0R8M7-F1
#
_entry.id   AF-A0ABD0R8M7-F1
#
_cell.length_a   1.000
_cell.length_b   1.000
_cell.length_c   1.000
_cell.angle_alpha   90.00
_cell.angle_beta   90.00
_cell.angle_gamma   90.00
#
_symmetry.space_group_name_H-M   'P 1'
#
loop_
_entity.id
_entity.type
_entity.pdbx_description
1 polymer ?
#
loop_
_entity_poly.entity_id
_entity_poly.type
_entity_poly.pdbx_seq_one_letter_code
_entity_poly.pdbx_strand_id
1 'polypeptide(L)'
;MPSFQLGEDIENYLRRFKRLARTWRRPEEEWSYRLVPLLTGQALEAYLAMDEERSEVYTDLKEVLLEKFNISPETYRQRFRSTTAPAAESLTETYNRLKNLYKRWVRPEEHSKEEIGEAIILEQLLRVLPYDPHL
;
A
#
# COMPACT_ATOMS: atom_id res chain seq x y z
N MET A 1 -10.32 -10.77 15.84
CA MET A 1 -10.46 -10.37 14.42
C MET A 1 -10.43 -11.65 13.60
N PRO A 2 -11.23 -11.81 12.53
CA PRO A 2 -11.11 -12.97 11.64
C PRO A 2 -9.75 -13.01 10.94
N SER A 3 -9.28 -14.20 10.58
CA SER A 3 -8.08 -14.38 9.76
C SER A 3 -8.28 -13.80 8.36
N PHE A 4 -7.19 -13.35 7.76
CA PHE A 4 -7.12 -12.94 6.35
C PHE A 4 -7.57 -14.10 5.46
N GLN A 5 -8.43 -13.81 4.49
CA GLN A 5 -8.98 -14.80 3.56
C GLN A 5 -8.39 -14.65 2.17
N LEU A 6 -8.29 -15.75 1.42
CA LEU A 6 -7.84 -15.74 0.04
C LEU A 6 -8.77 -14.89 -0.83
N GLY A 7 -8.22 -13.89 -1.52
CA GLY A 7 -8.97 -12.93 -2.34
C GLY A 7 -9.45 -11.67 -1.61
N GLU A 8 -9.23 -11.56 -0.29
CA GLU A 8 -9.46 -10.29 0.42
C GLU A 8 -8.40 -9.24 0.05
N ASP A 9 -8.80 -7.98 -0.06
CA ASP A 9 -7.88 -6.86 -0.26
C ASP A 9 -7.06 -6.63 1.01
N ILE A 10 -5.77 -6.99 0.97
CA ILE A 10 -4.85 -6.92 2.12
C ILE A 10 -4.75 -5.49 2.68
N GLU A 11 -4.87 -4.44 1.85
CA GLU A 11 -4.79 -3.05 2.31
C GLU A 11 -6.01 -2.68 3.18
N ASN A 12 -7.20 -3.10 2.77
CA ASN A 12 -8.43 -2.94 3.54
C ASN A 12 -8.40 -3.80 4.80
N TYR A 13 -7.88 -5.02 4.73
CA TYR A 13 -7.69 -5.89 5.89
C TYR A 13 -6.79 -5.23 6.94
N LEU A 14 -5.61 -4.75 6.53
CA LEU A 14 -4.67 -4.03 7.40
C LEU A 14 -5.29 -2.74 7.96
N ARG A 15 -6.07 -1.99 7.17
CA ARG A 15 -6.80 -0.81 7.67
C ARG A 15 -7.83 -1.18 8.74
N ARG A 16 -8.57 -2.28 8.57
CA ARG A 16 -9.52 -2.78 9.58
C ARG A 16 -8.79 -3.21 10.85
N PHE A 17 -7.70 -3.95 10.72
CA PHE A 17 -6.83 -4.35 11.82
C PHE A 17 -6.37 -3.12 12.63
N LYS A 18 -5.78 -2.11 11.99
CA LYS A 18 -5.33 -0.88 12.66
C LYS A 18 -6.45 -0.15 13.39
N ARG A 19 -7.63 -0.04 12.79
CA ARG A 19 -8.79 0.60 13.45
C ARG A 19 -9.18 -0.13 14.72
N LEU A 20 -9.28 -1.46 14.67
CA LEU A 20 -9.61 -2.29 15.82
C LEU A 20 -8.52 -2.22 16.91
N ALA A 21 -7.24 -2.30 16.52
CA ALA A 21 -6.11 -2.19 17.44
C ALA A 21 -6.11 -0.86 18.21
N ARG A 22 -6.38 0.25 17.50
CA ARG A 22 -6.54 1.58 18.11
C ARG A 22 -7.77 1.67 19.02
N THR A 23 -8.91 1.12 18.60
CA THR A 23 -10.12 1.07 19.43
C THR A 23 -9.87 0.32 20.74
N TRP A 24 -9.07 -0.75 20.69
CA TRP A 24 -8.67 -1.53 21.87
C TRP A 24 -7.46 -0.96 22.61
N ARG A 25 -6.95 0.22 22.23
CA ARG A 25 -5.78 0.90 22.81
C ARG A 25 -4.55 -0.01 22.93
N ARG A 26 -4.31 -0.86 21.93
CA ARG A 26 -3.14 -1.73 21.90
C ARG A 26 -1.90 -0.92 21.53
N PRO A 27 -0.78 -1.06 22.26
CA PRO A 27 0.48 -0.43 21.87
C PRO A 27 0.95 -1.01 20.53
N GLU A 28 1.56 -0.16 19.69
CA GLU A 28 1.97 -0.53 18.32
C GLU A 28 3.02 -1.64 18.29
N GLU A 29 3.81 -1.75 19.37
CA GLU A 29 4.76 -2.82 19.66
C GLU A 29 4.12 -4.20 19.59
N GLU A 30 2.82 -4.29 19.91
CA GLU A 30 2.10 -5.56 19.92
C GLU A 30 1.44 -5.91 18.60
N TRP A 31 1.46 -5.02 17.62
CA TRP A 31 0.64 -5.18 16.43
C TRP A 31 1.14 -6.27 15.49
N SER A 32 2.46 -6.44 15.39
CA SER A 32 3.10 -7.47 14.56
C SER A 32 2.68 -8.88 15.00
N TYR A 33 3.02 -9.28 16.22
CA TYR A 33 2.73 -10.63 16.72
C TYR A 33 1.23 -10.93 16.86
N ARG A 34 0.37 -9.89 16.96
CA ARG A 34 -1.09 -10.07 16.94
C ARG A 34 -1.64 -10.24 15.52
N LEU A 35 -0.97 -9.68 14.53
CA LEU A 35 -1.34 -9.80 13.13
C LEU A 35 -0.93 -11.16 12.55
N VAL A 36 0.26 -11.65 12.89
CA VAL A 36 0.84 -12.89 12.32
C VAL A 36 -0.10 -14.10 12.39
N PRO A 37 -0.74 -14.44 13.52
CA PRO A 37 -1.67 -15.58 13.60
C PRO A 37 -2.93 -15.43 12.73
N LEU A 38 -3.20 -14.22 12.26
CA LEU A 38 -4.33 -13.92 11.41
C LEU A 38 -3.96 -13.98 9.92
N LEU A 39 -2.68 -14.04 9.58
CA LEU A 39 -2.22 -14.16 8.19
C LEU A 39 -2.42 -15.59 7.69
N THR A 40 -2.79 -15.73 6.42
CA THR A 40 -2.93 -17.03 5.76
C THR A 40 -2.43 -16.95 4.32
N GLY A 41 -2.13 -18.10 3.72
CA GLY A 41 -1.71 -18.20 2.32
C GLY A 41 -0.53 -17.29 1.99
N GLN A 42 -0.64 -16.53 0.90
CA GLN A 42 0.42 -15.63 0.41
C GLN A 42 0.89 -14.61 1.43
N ALA A 43 0.01 -14.15 2.33
CA ALA A 43 0.38 -13.20 3.38
C ALA A 43 1.27 -13.86 4.44
N LEU A 44 0.98 -15.10 4.82
CA LEU A 44 1.82 -15.86 5.74
C LEU A 44 3.15 -16.25 5.09
N GLU A 45 3.14 -16.62 3.81
CA GLU A 45 4.37 -16.89 3.06
C GLU A 45 5.31 -15.69 3.00
N ALA A 46 4.75 -14.47 2.86
CA ALA A 46 5.54 -13.23 2.88
C ALA A 46 6.19 -12.99 4.25
N TYR A 47 5.44 -13.23 5.33
CA TYR A 47 5.97 -13.15 6.69
C TYR A 47 7.10 -14.16 6.92
N LEU A 48 6.93 -15.42 6.50
CA LEU A 48 7.95 -16.46 6.68
C LEU A 48 9.21 -16.23 5.84
N ALA A 49 9.11 -15.49 4.73
CA ALA A 49 10.25 -15.11 3.89
C ALA A 49 10.96 -13.83 4.38
N MET A 50 10.44 -13.18 5.41
CA MET A 50 10.99 -11.97 6.00
C MET A 50 12.09 -12.29 7.01
N ASP A 51 13.01 -11.35 7.21
CA ASP A 51 13.99 -11.42 8.29
C ASP A 51 13.32 -11.34 9.67
N GLU A 52 13.80 -12.12 10.64
CA GLU A 52 13.22 -12.25 11.98
C GLU A 52 13.16 -10.90 12.71
N GLU A 53 14.20 -10.09 12.61
CA GLU A 53 14.30 -8.78 13.27
C GLU A 53 13.25 -7.79 12.73
N ARG A 54 12.97 -7.85 11.43
CA ARG A 54 11.96 -6.99 10.80
C ARG A 54 10.54 -7.46 11.12
N SER A 55 10.38 -8.74 11.39
CA SER A 55 9.08 -9.38 11.62
C SER A 55 8.39 -8.88 12.91
N GLU A 56 9.17 -8.37 13.86
CA GLU A 56 8.70 -7.79 15.12
C GLU A 56 8.14 -6.37 14.95
N VAL A 57 8.53 -5.67 13.87
CA VAL A 57 8.13 -4.29 13.61
C VAL A 57 6.92 -4.27 12.68
N TYR A 58 5.79 -3.74 13.17
CA TYR A 58 4.54 -3.72 12.40
C TYR A 58 4.66 -2.94 11.08
N THR A 59 5.43 -1.86 11.03
CA THR A 59 5.60 -1.06 9.81
C THR A 59 6.30 -1.87 8.73
N ASP A 60 7.38 -2.56 9.06
CA ASP A 60 8.09 -3.45 8.14
C ASP A 60 7.21 -4.62 7.68
N LEU A 61 6.53 -5.29 8.63
CA LEU A 61 5.60 -6.37 8.29
C LEU A 61 4.49 -5.90 7.33
N LYS A 62 3.91 -4.73 7.60
CA LYS A 62 2.92 -4.09 6.70
C LYS A 62 3.51 -3.88 5.31
N GLU A 63 4.74 -3.39 5.20
CA GLU A 63 5.37 -3.14 3.89
C GLU A 63 5.64 -4.42 3.11
N VAL A 64 6.20 -5.45 3.74
CA VAL A 64 6.42 -6.76 3.11
C VAL A 64 5.11 -7.39 2.63
N LEU A 65 4.05 -7.29 3.45
CA LEU A 65 2.72 -7.75 3.05
C LEU A 65 2.23 -6.98 1.83
N LEU A 66 2.28 -5.65 1.84
CA LEU A 66 1.82 -4.85 0.72
C LEU A 66 2.62 -5.15 -0.56
N GLU A 67 3.94 -5.31 -0.47
CA GLU A 67 4.79 -5.69 -1.58
C GLU A 67 4.42 -7.05 -2.18
N LYS A 68 4.19 -8.07 -1.33
CA LYS A 68 3.77 -9.41 -1.79
C LYS A 68 2.51 -9.38 -2.66
N PHE A 69 1.59 -8.47 -2.35
CA PHE A 69 0.35 -8.29 -3.11
C PHE A 69 0.46 -7.25 -4.24
N ASN A 70 1.69 -6.85 -4.61
CA ASN A 70 1.97 -5.81 -5.60
C ASN A 70 1.24 -4.49 -5.29
N ILE A 71 1.21 -4.13 -4.01
CA ILE A 71 0.59 -2.90 -3.50
C ILE A 71 1.70 -1.94 -3.08
N SER A 72 2.22 -1.18 -4.05
CA SER A 72 3.21 -0.14 -3.79
C SER A 72 2.71 1.24 -4.25
N PRO A 73 3.31 2.35 -3.76
CA PRO A 73 3.07 3.69 -4.29
C PRO A 73 3.23 3.74 -5.82
N GLU A 74 4.23 3.04 -6.34
CA GLU A 74 4.53 2.92 -7.78
C GLU A 74 3.37 2.26 -8.55
N THR A 75 2.80 1.15 -8.03
CA THR A 75 1.66 0.49 -8.68
C THR A 75 0.43 1.40 -8.71
N TYR A 76 0.18 2.16 -7.65
CA TYR A 76 -0.94 3.12 -7.62
C TYR A 76 -0.71 4.31 -8.55
N ARG A 77 0.53 4.80 -8.66
CA ARG A 77 0.92 5.82 -9.64
C ARG A 77 0.62 5.38 -11.06
N GLN A 78 1.07 4.18 -11.43
CA GLN A 78 0.84 3.63 -12.76
C GLN A 78 -0.66 3.52 -13.05
N ARG A 79 -1.45 2.95 -12.13
CA ARG A 79 -2.91 2.86 -12.27
C ARG A 79 -3.57 4.23 -12.36
N PHE A 80 -3.13 5.22 -11.58
CA PHE A 80 -3.63 6.59 -11.65
C PHE A 80 -3.38 7.21 -13.04
N ARG A 81 -2.15 7.11 -13.55
CA ARG A 81 -1.76 7.67 -14.86
C ARG A 81 -2.38 6.93 -16.05
N SER A 82 -2.65 5.64 -15.93
CA SER A 82 -3.29 4.82 -16.96
C SER A 82 -4.82 4.74 -16.83
N THR A 83 -5.43 5.47 -15.89
CA THR A 83 -6.89 5.43 -15.72
C THR A 83 -7.59 6.04 -16.94
N THR A 84 -8.48 5.26 -17.55
CA THR A 84 -9.45 5.74 -18.54
C THR A 84 -10.85 5.71 -17.94
N ALA A 85 -11.74 6.58 -18.42
CA ALA A 85 -13.15 6.58 -18.05
C ALA A 85 -13.90 5.54 -18.92
N PRO A 86 -14.45 4.46 -18.33
CA PRO A 86 -15.29 3.52 -19.05
C PRO A 86 -16.56 4.22 -19.55
N ALA A 87 -17.07 3.82 -20.71
CA ALA A 87 -18.30 4.39 -21.28
C ALA A 87 -19.54 4.24 -20.38
N ALA A 88 -19.52 3.28 -19.45
CA ALA A 88 -20.60 3.00 -18.51
C ALA A 88 -20.42 3.61 -17.11
N GLU A 89 -19.27 4.24 -16.82
CA GLU A 89 -18.97 4.82 -15.49
C GLU A 89 -19.35 6.31 -15.47
N SER A 90 -19.96 6.80 -14.39
CA SER A 90 -20.23 8.23 -14.25
C SER A 90 -18.95 9.03 -13.93
N LEU A 91 -18.95 10.32 -14.27
CA LEU A 91 -17.82 11.22 -13.94
C LEU A 91 -17.48 11.22 -12.44
N THR A 92 -18.49 11.11 -11.58
CA THR A 92 -18.33 11.05 -10.12
C THR A 92 -17.60 9.78 -9.69
N GLU A 93 -17.93 8.64 -10.29
CA GLU A 93 -17.25 7.37 -10.03
C GLU A 93 -15.80 7.41 -10.51
N THR A 94 -15.54 7.91 -11.72
CA THR A 94 -14.17 8.09 -12.24
C THR A 94 -13.35 9.03 -11.34
N TYR A 95 -13.93 10.15 -10.92
CA TYR A 95 -13.27 11.09 -10.00
C TYR A 95 -12.92 10.44 -8.67
N ASN A 96 -13.87 9.70 -8.06
CA ASN A 96 -13.63 9.01 -6.80
C ASN A 96 -12.54 7.94 -6.93
N ARG A 97 -12.51 7.20 -8.04
CA ARG A 97 -11.48 6.21 -8.34
C ARG A 97 -10.10 6.87 -8.48
N LEU A 98 -9.99 7.94 -9.27
CA LEU A 98 -8.77 8.74 -9.40
C LEU A 98 -8.29 9.30 -8.05
N LYS A 99 -9.21 9.87 -7.27
CA LYS A 99 -8.90 10.41 -5.93
C LYS A 99 -8.37 9.34 -4.98
N ASN A 100 -8.94 8.14 -5.03
CA ASN A 100 -8.48 7.02 -4.21
C ASN A 100 -7.09 6.52 -4.65
N LEU A 101 -6.85 6.40 -5.95
CA LEU A 101 -5.53 6.03 -6.49
C LEU A 101 -4.47 7.07 -6.13
N TYR A 102 -4.77 8.36 -6.28
CA TYR A 102 -3.88 9.45 -5.88
C TYR A 102 -3.53 9.38 -4.39
N LYS A 103 -4.53 9.23 -3.52
CA LYS A 103 -4.30 9.12 -2.06
C LYS A 103 -3.40 7.93 -1.69
N ARG A 104 -3.56 6.78 -2.36
CA ARG A 104 -2.74 5.59 -2.09
C ARG A 104 -1.34 5.69 -2.71
N TRP A 105 -1.18 6.43 -3.80
CA TRP A 105 0.11 6.75 -4.40
C TRP A 105 0.91 7.71 -3.51
N VAL A 106 0.40 8.93 -3.28
CA VAL A 106 1.19 9.99 -2.63
C VAL A 106 1.12 9.96 -1.11
N ARG A 107 0.17 9.20 -0.53
CA ARG A 107 -0.03 9.04 0.91
C ARG A 107 0.07 10.38 1.67
N PRO A 108 -0.86 11.32 1.43
CA PRO A 108 -0.76 12.69 1.96
C PRO A 108 -0.91 12.80 3.48
N GLU A 109 -1.21 11.69 4.16
CA GLU A 109 -1.22 11.58 5.61
C GLU A 109 0.18 11.27 6.18
N GLU A 110 1.09 10.75 5.34
CA GLU A 110 2.46 10.33 5.67
C GLU A 110 3.52 11.27 5.08
N HIS A 111 3.17 12.09 4.07
CA HIS A 111 4.09 13.00 3.39
C HIS A 111 3.60 14.46 3.38
N SER A 112 4.54 15.39 3.54
CA SER A 112 4.35 16.83 3.36
C SER A 112 4.06 17.20 1.90
N LYS A 113 3.60 18.44 1.67
CA LYS A 113 3.33 18.91 0.30
C LYS A 113 4.60 18.96 -0.54
N GLU A 114 5.72 19.30 0.07
CA GLU A 114 7.04 19.36 -0.54
C GLU A 114 7.51 17.97 -0.96
N GLU A 115 7.40 16.96 -0.09
CA GLU A 115 7.72 15.57 -0.42
C GLU A 115 6.84 15.01 -1.55
N ILE A 116 5.54 15.33 -1.54
CA ILE A 116 4.64 14.98 -2.63
C ILE A 116 5.09 15.67 -3.92
N GLY A 117 5.45 16.95 -3.86
CA GLY A 117 5.96 17.71 -5.00
C GLY A 117 7.22 17.07 -5.60
N GLU A 118 8.18 16.71 -4.75
CA GLU A 118 9.40 16.01 -5.14
C GLU A 118 9.11 14.68 -5.83
N ALA A 119 8.16 13.89 -5.32
CA ALA A 119 7.74 12.64 -5.96
C ALA A 119 7.19 12.85 -7.38
N ILE A 120 6.46 13.94 -7.63
CA ILE A 120 5.98 14.31 -8.97
C ILE A 120 7.13 14.79 -9.86
N ILE A 121 8.09 15.54 -9.31
CA ILE A 121 9.26 16.02 -10.06
C ILE A 121 10.14 14.85 -10.48
N LEU A 122 10.45 13.92 -9.56
CA LEU A 122 11.21 12.71 -9.85
C LEU A 122 10.51 11.84 -10.90
N GLU A 123 9.18 11.71 -10.83
CA GLU A 123 8.42 11.04 -11.88
C GLU A 123 8.64 11.70 -13.25
N GLN A 124 8.53 13.02 -13.31
CA GLN A 124 8.71 13.75 -14.55
C GLN A 124 10.15 13.66 -15.07
N LEU A 125 11.13 13.69 -14.17
CA LEU A 125 12.54 13.50 -14.50
C LEU A 125 12.75 12.14 -15.19
N LEU A 126 12.26 11.06 -14.58
CA LEU A 126 12.35 9.70 -15.15
C LEU A 126 11.72 9.58 -16.55
N ARG A 127 10.70 10.39 -16.87
CA ARG A 127 10.07 10.40 -18.20
C ARG A 127 10.87 11.14 -19.26
N VAL A 128 11.62 12.17 -18.86
CA VAL A 128 12.41 13.00 -19.79
C VAL A 128 13.85 12.51 -19.94
N LEU A 129 14.32 11.66 -19.02
CA LEU A 129 15.62 11.01 -19.16
C LEU A 129 15.63 10.17 -20.44
N PRO A 130 16.68 10.28 -21.28
CA PRO A 130 16.86 9.37 -22.39
C PRO A 130 17.02 7.95 -21.85
N TYR A 131 16.37 6.97 -22.48
CA TYR A 131 16.60 5.57 -22.17
C TYR A 131 18.07 5.26 -22.45
N ASP A 132 18.85 4.99 -21.41
CA ASP A 132 20.23 4.54 -21.54
C ASP A 132 20.29 3.02 -21.39
N PRO A 133 20.53 2.25 -22.48
CA PRO A 133 20.60 0.80 -22.42
C PRO A 133 21.90 0.25 -21.79
N HIS A 134 22.76 1.08 -21.19
CA HIS A 134 24.09 0.68 -20.72
C HIS A 134 24.37 0.94 -19.22
N LEU A 135 23.32 1.11 -18.40
CA LEU A 135 23.41 1.11 -16.93
C LEU A 135 23.01 -0.25 -16.34
#